data_AF-A0A1V0I0T3-F1
#
_entry.id   AF-A0A1V0I0T3-F1
#
_cell.length_a   1.000
_cell.length_b   1.000
_cell.length_c   1.000
_cell.angle_alpha   90.00
_cell.angle_beta   90.00
_cell.angle_gamma   90.00
#
_symmetry.space_group_name_H-M   'P 1'
#
loop_
_entity.id
_entity.type
_entity.pdbx_description
1 polymer ?
#
loop_
_entity_poly.entity_id
_entity_poly.type
_entity_poly.pdbx_seq_one_letter_code
_entity_poly.pdbx_strand_id
1 'polypeptide(L)'
;MKLSIGDVLVGLERGQDPEALFKAAFANSEWGYVYEKRLFDGFPTVFGMVFENMPTALAEELSEALFEHDGFIGAISIHLEFPPHLALYRLSLPPHYRLEGMKLRCFYSMGNQDGCDPSDLEDMQGLGYDDTGFEDTGASRTILDDFDTPRHFERVAAFRNLLTHWLPGGEDDSYQLTMMLEDLSPKLFNALGAAAERLASAENEEELAQVAVSGRRYLEQLADALFPPTDALRGKRKLNKQAYRNRLWAFAEDHLHDDPKRLSSIGKEVDRVVEELNAGLHADQPKDRVARSIADAALLTATLLALDPNTIRNGYLAYMDSLRTFVGELAAQSRAANQSV
;
A
#
# COMPACT_ATOMS: atom_id res chain seq x y z
N MET A 1 7.49 1.17 -8.46
CA MET A 1 8.25 0.38 -7.47
C MET A 1 8.77 1.32 -6.39
N LYS A 2 8.85 0.89 -5.14
CA LYS A 2 9.58 1.63 -4.09
C LYS A 2 10.86 0.88 -3.74
N LEU A 3 11.92 1.61 -3.45
CA LEU A 3 13.21 1.05 -3.07
C LEU A 3 13.59 1.57 -1.67
N SER A 4 13.75 0.64 -0.74
CA SER A 4 14.34 0.89 0.58
C SER A 4 15.78 0.39 0.57
N ILE A 5 16.70 1.18 1.11
CA ILE A 5 18.12 0.84 1.17
C ILE A 5 18.67 1.11 2.55
N GLY A 6 19.72 0.38 2.92
CA GLY A 6 20.44 0.63 4.16
C GLY A 6 20.97 -0.64 4.79
N ASP A 7 21.48 -0.48 6.00
CA ASP A 7 22.07 -1.56 6.76
C ASP A 7 20.98 -2.38 7.48
N VAL A 8 20.90 -3.67 7.15
CA VAL A 8 20.09 -4.64 7.88
C VAL A 8 20.95 -5.26 8.98
N LEU A 9 20.55 -5.00 10.22
CA LEU A 9 21.13 -5.66 11.38
C LEU A 9 20.62 -7.10 11.45
N VAL A 10 21.46 -8.02 11.01
CA VAL A 10 21.19 -9.46 11.00
C VAL A 10 21.64 -10.14 12.29
N GLY A 11 21.82 -9.40 13.38
CA GLY A 11 22.18 -9.93 14.70
C GLY A 11 21.54 -9.16 15.85
N LEU A 12 21.02 -9.90 16.84
CA LEU A 12 20.64 -9.35 18.16
C LEU A 12 21.53 -10.01 19.23
N GLU A 13 22.32 -9.21 19.94
CA GLU A 13 23.22 -9.57 21.04
C GLU A 13 24.29 -10.66 20.77
N ARG A 14 25.36 -10.64 21.58
CA ARG A 14 26.41 -11.68 21.56
C ARG A 14 25.81 -13.02 21.98
N GLY A 15 25.75 -13.98 21.06
CA GLY A 15 25.44 -15.40 21.36
C GLY A 15 24.26 -16.01 20.62
N GLN A 16 23.60 -15.28 19.71
CA GLN A 16 22.58 -15.87 18.84
C GLN A 16 23.20 -16.67 17.68
N ASP A 17 22.56 -17.80 17.36
CA ASP A 17 22.96 -18.74 16.32
C ASP A 17 22.55 -18.22 14.93
N PRO A 18 23.50 -17.96 14.01
CA PRO A 18 23.18 -17.54 12.65
C PRO A 18 22.31 -18.54 11.88
N GLU A 19 22.32 -19.83 12.23
CA GLU A 19 21.40 -20.82 11.66
C GLU A 19 19.94 -20.51 12.05
N ALA A 20 19.73 -20.00 13.28
CA ALA A 20 18.41 -19.56 13.72
C ALA A 20 17.95 -18.31 12.98
N LEU A 21 18.86 -17.39 12.64
CA LEU A 21 18.56 -16.23 11.80
C LEU A 21 18.24 -16.66 10.35
N PHE A 22 19.02 -17.58 9.78
CA PHE A 22 18.75 -18.15 8.46
C PHE A 22 17.36 -18.80 8.41
N LYS A 23 17.04 -19.63 9.41
CA LYS A 23 15.69 -20.20 9.59
C LYS A 23 14.61 -19.13 9.77
N ALA A 24 14.92 -18.06 10.50
CA ALA A 24 13.96 -17.02 10.81
C ALA A 24 13.71 -16.04 9.67
N ALA A 25 14.67 -15.73 8.80
CA ALA A 25 14.56 -14.63 7.83
C ALA A 25 14.78 -15.03 6.37
N PHE A 26 15.32 -16.22 6.11
CA PHE A 26 15.66 -16.66 4.74
C PHE A 26 14.94 -17.95 4.36
N ALA A 27 14.54 -18.80 5.33
CA ALA A 27 13.85 -20.06 5.05
C ALA A 27 12.36 -19.94 4.68
N ASN A 28 11.74 -18.78 4.88
CA ASN A 28 10.32 -18.53 4.54
C ASN A 28 10.16 -17.65 3.29
N SER A 29 11.16 -17.67 2.41
CA SER A 29 11.10 -17.07 1.09
C SER A 29 10.69 -18.13 0.07
N GLU A 30 9.64 -17.86 -0.71
CA GLU A 30 9.20 -18.73 -1.81
C GLU A 30 10.23 -18.80 -2.94
N TRP A 31 11.00 -17.72 -3.11
CA TRP A 31 12.09 -17.60 -4.06
C TRP A 31 13.30 -17.00 -3.37
N GLY A 32 14.48 -17.52 -3.66
CA GLY A 32 15.70 -16.88 -3.23
C GLY A 32 16.94 -17.74 -3.41
N TYR A 33 18.07 -17.05 -3.42
CA TYR A 33 19.40 -17.62 -3.44
C TYR A 33 20.30 -16.80 -2.53
N VAL A 34 21.04 -17.47 -1.64
CA VAL A 34 21.94 -16.81 -0.70
C VAL A 34 23.26 -17.57 -0.62
N TYR A 35 24.36 -16.85 -0.78
CA TYR A 35 25.70 -17.33 -0.47
C TYR A 35 25.91 -17.33 1.04
N GLU A 36 25.61 -18.47 1.66
CA GLU A 36 25.73 -18.67 3.11
C GLU A 36 27.09 -18.20 3.65
N LYS A 37 28.20 -18.59 3.02
CA LYS A 37 29.54 -18.16 3.43
C LYS A 37 29.70 -16.62 3.43
N ARG A 38 29.22 -15.92 2.40
CA ARG A 38 29.33 -14.46 2.30
C ARG A 38 28.44 -13.78 3.34
N LEU A 39 27.27 -14.34 3.62
CA LEU A 39 26.38 -13.86 4.70
C LEU A 39 27.08 -13.96 6.06
N PHE A 40 27.76 -15.07 6.34
CA PHE A 40 28.55 -15.25 7.56
C PHE A 40 29.72 -14.28 7.65
N ASP A 41 30.44 -14.06 6.56
CA ASP A 41 31.57 -13.14 6.51
C ASP A 41 31.13 -11.67 6.72
N GLY A 42 29.91 -11.30 6.30
CA GLY A 42 29.31 -9.97 6.48
C GLY A 42 28.67 -9.72 7.85
N PHE A 43 28.68 -10.68 8.78
CA PHE A 43 28.03 -10.52 10.08
C PHE A 43 28.67 -9.40 10.93
N PRO A 44 27.89 -8.60 11.71
CA PRO A 44 26.45 -8.70 11.98
C PRO A 44 25.57 -7.80 11.10
N THR A 45 26.12 -7.20 10.03
CA THR A 45 25.43 -6.15 9.29
C THR A 45 25.61 -6.34 7.80
N VAL A 46 24.50 -6.46 7.08
CA VAL A 46 24.50 -6.56 5.62
C VAL A 46 23.79 -5.37 5.02
N PHE A 47 24.32 -4.85 3.91
CA PHE A 47 23.61 -3.83 3.15
C PHE A 47 22.45 -4.47 2.38
N GLY A 48 21.24 -3.97 2.58
CA GLY A 48 20.02 -4.47 1.96
C GLY A 48 19.45 -3.48 0.96
N MET A 49 18.91 -4.01 -0.15
CA MET A 49 18.07 -3.28 -1.09
C MET A 49 16.74 -4.01 -1.19
N VAL A 50 15.66 -3.37 -0.77
CA VAL A 50 14.31 -3.95 -0.76
C VAL A 50 13.47 -3.23 -1.79
N PHE A 51 13.10 -3.98 -2.82
CA PHE A 51 12.24 -3.50 -3.90
C PHE A 51 10.80 -3.95 -3.64
N GLU A 52 9.92 -3.00 -3.37
CA GLU A 52 8.49 -3.27 -3.21
C GLU A 52 7.85 -3.38 -4.59
N ASN A 53 7.20 -4.53 -4.85
CA ASN A 53 6.53 -4.86 -6.11
C ASN A 53 7.50 -5.01 -7.31
N MET A 54 8.57 -5.78 -7.11
CA MET A 54 9.43 -6.25 -8.20
C MET A 54 8.88 -7.58 -8.75
N PRO A 55 8.59 -7.68 -10.06
CA PRO A 55 8.24 -8.95 -10.67
C PRO A 55 9.36 -9.98 -10.50
N THR A 56 9.02 -11.24 -10.27
CA THR A 56 10.01 -12.31 -10.03
C THR A 56 11.03 -12.40 -11.17
N ALA A 57 10.60 -12.29 -12.42
CA ALA A 57 11.50 -12.32 -13.57
C ALA A 57 12.55 -11.19 -13.55
N LEU A 58 12.17 -9.99 -13.11
CA LEU A 58 13.10 -8.87 -12.98
C LEU A 58 14.05 -9.07 -11.79
N ALA A 59 13.57 -9.66 -10.70
CA ALA A 59 14.39 -10.01 -9.55
C ALA A 59 15.45 -11.07 -9.90
N GLU A 60 15.08 -12.05 -10.72
CA GLU A 60 15.99 -13.06 -11.27
C GLU A 60 17.04 -12.42 -12.17
N GLU A 61 16.65 -11.59 -13.13
CA GLU A 61 17.58 -10.87 -14.02
C GLU A 61 18.58 -10.03 -13.22
N LEU A 62 18.11 -9.28 -12.21
CA LEU A 62 18.97 -8.48 -11.35
C LEU A 62 19.92 -9.35 -10.52
N SER A 63 19.41 -10.45 -9.96
CA SER A 63 20.23 -11.39 -9.18
C SER A 63 21.30 -12.06 -10.04
N GLU A 64 21.00 -12.42 -11.30
CA GLU A 64 21.95 -12.97 -12.25
C GLU A 64 23.03 -11.95 -12.62
N ALA A 65 22.64 -10.70 -12.88
CA ALA A 65 23.57 -9.62 -13.19
C ALA A 65 24.54 -9.31 -12.04
N LEU A 66 24.12 -9.52 -10.79
CA LEU A 66 24.92 -9.29 -9.59
C LEU A 66 25.66 -10.54 -9.10
N PHE A 67 25.37 -11.72 -9.65
CA PHE A 67 25.84 -13.01 -9.13
C PHE A 67 27.35 -13.08 -8.95
N GLU A 68 28.11 -12.58 -9.94
CA GLU A 68 29.57 -12.59 -9.96
C GLU A 68 30.20 -11.49 -9.08
N HIS A 69 29.42 -10.54 -8.56
CA HIS A 69 29.95 -9.47 -7.75
C HIS A 69 30.34 -9.97 -6.34
N ASP A 70 31.57 -9.70 -5.90
CA ASP A 70 32.10 -10.23 -4.64
C ASP A 70 31.30 -9.80 -3.40
N GLY A 71 30.71 -8.60 -3.45
CA GLY A 71 29.86 -8.07 -2.38
C GLY A 71 28.41 -8.56 -2.43
N PHE A 72 28.00 -9.30 -3.47
CA PHE A 72 26.62 -9.78 -3.58
C PHE A 72 26.43 -11.03 -2.72
N ILE A 73 25.54 -10.93 -1.73
CA ILE A 73 25.25 -12.02 -0.79
C ILE A 73 24.10 -12.89 -1.31
N GLY A 74 23.16 -12.31 -2.05
CA GLY A 74 22.00 -13.03 -2.56
C GLY A 74 20.77 -12.15 -2.72
N ALA A 75 19.67 -12.77 -3.17
CA ALA A 75 18.36 -12.17 -3.29
C ALA A 75 17.30 -13.14 -2.76
N ILE A 76 16.27 -12.61 -2.10
CA ILE A 76 15.15 -13.41 -1.57
C ILE A 76 13.83 -12.66 -1.77
N SER A 77 12.74 -13.42 -1.84
CA SER A 77 11.39 -12.86 -1.72
C SER A 77 11.11 -12.50 -0.26
N ILE A 78 10.41 -11.38 -0.07
CA ILE A 78 10.06 -10.85 1.25
C ILE A 78 8.54 -10.84 1.39
N HIS A 79 8.06 -11.47 2.46
CA HIS A 79 6.65 -11.58 2.83
C HIS A 79 6.41 -10.83 4.14
N LEU A 80 5.71 -9.70 4.10
CA LEU A 80 5.58 -8.77 5.23
C LEU A 80 4.57 -9.25 6.29
N GLU A 81 3.73 -10.22 5.95
CA GLU A 81 2.89 -10.97 6.88
C GLU A 81 3.73 -11.86 7.81
N PHE A 82 4.98 -12.16 7.44
CA PHE A 82 5.91 -12.92 8.26
C PHE A 82 6.72 -11.97 9.17
N PRO A 83 6.58 -12.04 10.51
CA PRO A 83 7.13 -11.04 11.41
C PRO A 83 8.65 -10.79 11.30
N PRO A 84 9.51 -11.81 11.08
CA PRO A 84 10.95 -11.57 10.88
C PRO A 84 11.27 -10.73 9.65
N HIS A 85 10.60 -10.98 8.52
CA HIS A 85 10.74 -10.16 7.31
C HIS A 85 10.29 -8.72 7.55
N LEU A 86 9.15 -8.54 8.22
CA LEU A 86 8.67 -7.22 8.59
C LEU A 86 9.68 -6.46 9.44
N ALA A 87 10.20 -7.10 10.49
CA ALA A 87 11.15 -6.49 11.41
C ALA A 87 12.48 -6.12 10.75
N LEU A 88 13.08 -7.06 10.01
CA LEU A 88 14.42 -6.89 9.44
C LEU A 88 14.43 -5.98 8.20
N TYR A 89 13.35 -5.94 7.44
CA TYR A 89 13.32 -5.20 6.17
C TYR A 89 12.44 -3.97 6.25
N ARG A 90 11.12 -4.14 6.40
CA ARG A 90 10.15 -3.03 6.35
C ARG A 90 10.37 -2.00 7.46
N LEU A 91 10.63 -2.45 8.68
CA LEU A 91 10.75 -1.60 9.87
C LEU A 91 12.17 -1.08 10.12
N SER A 92 13.20 -1.74 9.56
CA SER A 92 14.60 -1.36 9.76
C SER A 92 15.18 -0.55 8.60
N LEU A 93 14.65 -0.72 7.38
CA LEU A 93 15.14 0.00 6.21
C LEU A 93 14.21 1.17 5.86
N PRO A 94 14.72 2.41 5.82
CA PRO A 94 13.94 3.55 5.35
C PRO A 94 13.70 3.43 3.84
N PRO A 95 12.50 3.78 3.35
CA PRO A 95 12.28 3.94 1.92
C PRO A 95 13.05 5.17 1.41
N HIS A 96 13.79 5.02 0.33
CA HIS A 96 14.59 6.11 -0.26
C HIS A 96 14.04 6.60 -1.59
N TYR A 97 13.56 5.70 -2.45
CA TYR A 97 13.19 6.06 -3.81
C TYR A 97 11.84 5.49 -4.26
N ARG A 98 11.14 6.26 -5.08
CA ARG A 98 10.12 5.77 -6.01
C ARG A 98 10.69 5.69 -7.41
N LEU A 99 10.53 4.55 -8.06
CA LEU A 99 10.95 4.30 -9.44
C LEU A 99 9.72 4.06 -10.32
N GLU A 100 9.60 4.82 -11.40
CA GLU A 100 8.55 4.71 -12.42
C GLU A 100 9.14 4.95 -13.82
N GLY A 101 9.60 3.87 -14.47
CA GLY A 101 10.35 3.98 -15.73
C GLY A 101 11.65 4.78 -15.52
N MET A 102 11.83 5.85 -16.29
CA MET A 102 12.97 6.77 -16.14
C MET A 102 12.71 7.91 -15.15
N LYS A 103 11.56 7.88 -14.45
CA LYS A 103 11.25 8.83 -13.38
C LYS A 103 11.69 8.29 -12.04
N LEU A 104 12.32 9.16 -11.26
CA LEU A 104 12.75 8.88 -9.89
C LEU A 104 12.28 9.97 -8.95
N ARG A 105 11.78 9.58 -7.77
CA ARG A 105 11.51 10.50 -6.67
C ARG A 105 12.28 10.07 -5.44
N CYS A 106 13.06 10.97 -4.86
CA CYS A 106 13.72 10.79 -3.57
C CYS A 106 12.71 11.13 -2.46
N PHE A 107 12.54 10.23 -1.51
CA PHE A 107 11.59 10.42 -0.42
C PHE A 107 12.14 11.31 0.67
N TYR A 108 11.25 12.11 1.22
CA TYR A 108 11.38 12.73 2.53
C TYR A 108 10.03 12.60 3.26
N SER A 109 9.99 12.85 4.56
CA SER A 109 8.77 12.62 5.35
C SER A 109 8.43 13.80 6.24
N MET A 110 7.14 13.93 6.56
CA MET A 110 6.62 14.93 7.50
C MET A 110 7.02 16.38 7.17
N GLY A 111 7.20 16.70 5.89
CA GLY A 111 7.64 18.03 5.46
C GLY A 111 9.09 18.34 5.82
N ASN A 112 9.82 17.39 6.39
CA ASN A 112 11.22 17.55 6.76
C ASN A 112 12.10 17.42 5.53
N GLN A 113 12.58 18.55 5.02
CA GLN A 113 13.49 18.59 3.88
C GLN A 113 14.96 18.56 4.30
N ASP A 114 15.25 18.36 5.60
CA ASP A 114 16.61 18.16 6.07
C ASP A 114 17.15 16.84 5.48
N GLY A 115 18.11 16.95 4.56
CA GLY A 115 18.66 15.81 3.81
C GLY A 115 18.21 15.74 2.35
N CYS A 116 17.33 16.64 1.90
CA CYS A 116 17.06 16.82 0.48
C CYS A 116 18.21 17.61 -0.18
N ASP A 117 19.23 16.92 -0.69
CA ASP A 117 20.32 17.54 -1.43
C ASP A 117 20.05 17.48 -2.95
N PRO A 118 19.95 18.64 -3.65
CA PRO A 118 19.83 18.65 -5.10
C PRO A 118 20.97 17.92 -5.83
N SER A 119 22.17 17.80 -5.26
CA SER A 119 23.26 17.05 -5.91
C SER A 119 22.94 15.56 -6.04
N ASP A 120 22.19 14.99 -5.10
CA ASP A 120 21.77 13.59 -5.18
C ASP A 120 20.87 13.37 -6.40
N LEU A 121 20.03 14.36 -6.75
CA LEU A 121 19.18 14.30 -7.94
C LEU A 121 20.00 14.42 -9.24
N GLU A 122 21.08 15.19 -9.24
CA GLU A 122 22.01 15.31 -10.36
C GLU A 122 22.77 13.99 -10.60
N ASP A 123 23.21 13.33 -9.53
CA ASP A 123 23.84 12.01 -9.60
C ASP A 123 22.89 10.98 -10.22
N MET A 124 21.61 10.99 -9.81
CA MET A 124 20.60 10.10 -10.41
C MET A 124 20.35 10.42 -11.90
N GLN A 125 20.37 11.69 -12.30
CA GLN A 125 20.31 12.05 -13.73
C GLN A 125 21.53 11.52 -14.49
N GLY A 126 22.71 11.56 -13.88
CA GLY A 126 23.93 10.96 -14.43
C GLY A 126 23.84 9.45 -14.66
N LEU A 127 23.00 8.75 -13.88
CA LEU A 127 22.70 7.32 -14.04
C LEU A 127 21.64 7.02 -15.11
N GLY A 128 21.02 8.05 -15.72
CA GLY A 128 20.11 7.90 -16.86
C GLY A 128 18.63 8.19 -16.56
N TYR A 129 18.27 8.61 -15.34
CA TYR A 129 16.92 9.08 -15.04
C TYR A 129 16.66 10.47 -15.64
N ASP A 130 15.53 10.66 -16.32
CA ASP A 130 15.21 11.90 -17.05
C ASP A 130 14.33 12.89 -16.26
N ASP A 131 13.60 12.37 -15.28
CA ASP A 131 12.69 13.13 -14.42
C ASP A 131 12.96 12.77 -12.96
N THR A 132 13.81 13.56 -12.31
CA THR A 132 14.17 13.40 -10.89
C THR A 132 13.52 14.50 -10.03
N GLY A 133 13.19 14.18 -8.78
CA GLY A 133 12.59 15.14 -7.85
C GLY A 133 12.42 14.59 -6.44
N PHE A 134 11.87 15.40 -5.54
CA PHE A 134 11.56 14.97 -4.18
C PHE A 134 10.06 14.66 -4.01
N GLU A 135 9.72 13.73 -3.13
CA GLU A 135 8.33 13.34 -2.78
C GLU A 135 8.18 13.26 -1.25
N ASP A 136 7.22 14.02 -0.69
CA ASP A 136 6.85 13.92 0.73
C ASP A 136 5.96 12.69 0.95
N THR A 137 6.41 11.74 1.76
CA THR A 137 5.64 10.56 2.16
C THR A 137 4.69 10.83 3.32
N GLY A 138 4.69 12.05 3.87
CA GLY A 138 3.87 12.46 5.00
C GLY A 138 4.20 11.65 6.25
N ALA A 139 3.18 11.06 6.88
CA ALA A 139 3.31 10.26 8.09
C ALA A 139 3.59 8.77 7.81
N SER A 140 3.62 8.35 6.54
CA SER A 140 3.91 6.97 6.17
C SER A 140 5.32 6.56 6.61
N ARG A 141 5.45 5.35 7.15
CA ARG A 141 6.70 4.76 7.67
C ARG A 141 7.33 5.56 8.81
N THR A 142 6.54 6.36 9.52
CA THR A 142 6.98 7.06 10.74
C THR A 142 6.40 6.35 11.97
N ILE A 143 6.73 6.84 13.17
CA ILE A 143 6.11 6.38 14.41
C ILE A 143 4.58 6.58 14.46
N LEU A 144 4.03 7.37 13.53
CA LEU A 144 2.60 7.64 13.40
C LEU A 144 1.90 6.69 12.43
N ASP A 145 2.66 5.81 11.76
CA ASP A 145 2.14 4.78 10.88
C ASP A 145 1.59 3.60 11.69
N ASP A 146 0.27 3.44 11.72
CA ASP A 146 -0.43 2.36 12.41
C ASP A 146 -0.68 1.12 11.51
N PHE A 147 -0.15 1.12 10.29
CA PHE A 147 -0.36 0.05 9.30
C PHE A 147 0.85 -0.87 9.12
N ASP A 148 2.05 -0.50 9.57
CA ASP A 148 3.23 -1.39 9.54
C ASP A 148 3.16 -2.49 10.62
N THR A 149 2.12 -3.33 10.57
CA THR A 149 1.84 -4.43 11.51
C THR A 149 1.64 -5.75 10.78
N PRO A 150 2.00 -6.91 11.38
CA PRO A 150 1.76 -8.21 10.75
C PRO A 150 0.29 -8.41 10.36
N ARG A 151 -0.65 -7.95 11.20
CA ARG A 151 -2.09 -8.06 10.94
C ARG A 151 -2.55 -7.27 9.72
N HIS A 152 -1.95 -6.11 9.48
CA HIS A 152 -2.23 -5.36 8.25
C HIS A 152 -1.71 -6.12 7.04
N PHE A 153 -0.48 -6.63 7.09
CA PHE A 153 0.10 -7.36 5.96
C PHE A 153 -0.55 -8.73 5.71
N GLU A 154 -1.09 -9.40 6.72
CA GLU A 154 -1.98 -10.56 6.53
C GLU A 154 -3.20 -10.21 5.66
N ARG A 155 -3.81 -9.04 5.90
CA ARG A 155 -4.93 -8.54 5.10
C ARG A 155 -4.50 -8.15 3.69
N VAL A 156 -3.30 -7.59 3.54
CA VAL A 156 -2.68 -7.32 2.24
C VAL A 156 -2.50 -8.60 1.45
N ALA A 157 -1.92 -9.64 2.05
CA ALA A 157 -1.71 -10.94 1.42
C ALA A 157 -3.04 -11.62 1.06
N ALA A 158 -4.03 -11.61 1.97
CA ALA A 158 -5.35 -12.19 1.72
C ALA A 158 -6.07 -11.51 0.55
N PHE A 159 -6.00 -10.19 0.48
CA PHE A 159 -6.58 -9.41 -0.61
C PHE A 159 -5.87 -9.64 -1.95
N ARG A 160 -4.54 -9.67 -1.95
CA ARG A 160 -3.73 -10.01 -3.12
C ARG A 160 -4.11 -11.38 -3.68
N ASN A 161 -4.21 -12.40 -2.81
CA ASN A 161 -4.58 -13.74 -3.22
C ASN A 161 -5.99 -13.81 -3.83
N LEU A 162 -6.94 -13.00 -3.31
CA LEU A 162 -8.26 -12.86 -3.91
C LEU A 162 -8.17 -12.28 -5.33
N LEU A 163 -7.40 -11.19 -5.51
CA LEU A 163 -7.27 -10.51 -6.79
C LEU A 163 -6.60 -11.35 -7.86
N THR A 164 -5.61 -12.17 -7.51
CA THR A 164 -4.86 -13.02 -8.45
C THR A 164 -5.78 -13.92 -9.31
N HIS A 165 -6.92 -14.34 -8.77
CA HIS A 165 -7.90 -15.15 -9.52
C HIS A 165 -8.73 -14.34 -10.53
N TRP A 166 -8.91 -13.04 -10.29
CA TRP A 166 -9.86 -12.20 -11.05
C TRP A 166 -9.20 -11.22 -12.01
N LEU A 167 -7.90 -10.96 -11.85
CA LEU A 167 -7.16 -10.06 -12.73
C LEU A 167 -6.54 -10.81 -13.93
N PRO A 168 -6.58 -10.22 -15.14
CA PRO A 168 -6.09 -10.89 -16.36
C PRO A 168 -4.59 -11.21 -16.33
N GLY A 169 -3.78 -10.32 -15.73
CA GLY A 169 -2.34 -10.54 -15.53
C GLY A 169 -2.00 -11.37 -14.29
N GLY A 170 -3.00 -11.92 -13.60
CA GLY A 170 -2.81 -12.81 -12.46
C GLY A 170 -2.05 -12.14 -11.31
N GLU A 171 -0.86 -12.66 -11.03
CA GLU A 171 -0.04 -12.23 -9.89
C GLU A 171 0.49 -10.81 -10.06
N ASP A 172 1.08 -10.49 -11.22
CA ASP A 172 1.70 -9.17 -11.46
C ASP A 172 0.69 -8.02 -11.32
N ASP A 173 -0.47 -8.14 -11.96
CA ASP A 173 -1.57 -7.17 -11.86
C ASP A 173 -2.07 -7.04 -10.41
N SER A 174 -2.11 -8.15 -9.67
CA SER A 174 -2.57 -8.20 -8.28
C SER A 174 -1.61 -7.48 -7.34
N TYR A 175 -0.30 -7.71 -7.48
CA TYR A 175 0.71 -7.00 -6.70
C TYR A 175 0.71 -5.50 -7.03
N GLN A 176 0.62 -5.14 -8.32
CA GLN A 176 0.56 -3.74 -8.74
C GLN A 176 -0.66 -3.02 -8.16
N LEU A 177 -1.85 -3.62 -8.28
CA LEU A 177 -3.08 -3.04 -7.76
C LEU A 177 -3.04 -2.91 -6.24
N THR A 178 -2.57 -3.96 -5.55
CA THR A 178 -2.44 -3.98 -4.09
C THR A 178 -1.51 -2.87 -3.59
N MET A 179 -0.33 -2.73 -4.20
CA MET A 179 0.63 -1.67 -3.87
C MET A 179 0.02 -0.28 -4.13
N MET A 180 -0.61 -0.07 -5.28
CA MET A 180 -1.25 1.22 -5.56
C MET A 180 -2.28 1.56 -4.49
N LEU A 181 -3.11 0.61 -4.09
CA LEU A 181 -4.14 0.85 -3.09
C LEU A 181 -3.57 1.06 -1.68
N GLU A 182 -2.50 0.35 -1.30
CA GLU A 182 -1.78 0.59 -0.02
C GLU A 182 -1.13 1.97 -0.01
N ASP A 183 -0.41 2.34 -1.07
CA ASP A 183 0.23 3.65 -1.23
C ASP A 183 -0.76 4.81 -1.14
N LEU A 184 -1.93 4.65 -1.75
CA LEU A 184 -2.90 5.72 -1.91
C LEU A 184 -3.74 5.91 -0.65
N SER A 185 -4.07 4.83 0.06
CA SER A 185 -4.70 4.91 1.37
C SER A 185 -4.68 3.54 2.08
N PRO A 186 -3.75 3.32 3.03
CA PRO A 186 -3.72 2.11 3.84
C PRO A 186 -5.02 1.86 4.61
N LYS A 187 -5.73 2.93 5.00
CA LYS A 187 -7.02 2.88 5.69
C LYS A 187 -8.14 2.26 4.84
N LEU A 188 -8.34 2.79 3.63
CA LEU A 188 -9.24 2.21 2.61
C LEU A 188 -8.85 0.78 2.28
N PHE A 189 -7.56 0.52 2.11
CA PHE A 189 -7.05 -0.83 1.86
C PHE A 189 -7.43 -1.80 2.99
N ASN A 190 -7.28 -1.39 4.26
CA ASN A 190 -7.60 -2.22 5.42
C ASN A 190 -9.07 -2.68 5.41
N ALA A 191 -9.99 -1.85 4.90
CA ALA A 191 -11.40 -2.22 4.74
C ALA A 191 -11.61 -3.26 3.62
N LEU A 192 -10.92 -3.14 2.49
CA LEU A 192 -10.92 -4.16 1.43
C LEU A 192 -10.30 -5.47 1.91
N GLY A 193 -9.14 -5.42 2.56
CA GLY A 193 -8.46 -6.61 3.09
C GLY A 193 -9.29 -7.32 4.15
N ALA A 194 -10.00 -6.59 5.02
CA ALA A 194 -10.95 -7.19 5.95
C ALA A 194 -12.15 -7.85 5.23
N ALA A 195 -12.62 -7.30 4.10
CA ALA A 195 -13.68 -7.92 3.31
C ALA A 195 -13.18 -9.21 2.62
N ALA A 196 -11.96 -9.20 2.08
CA ALA A 196 -11.34 -10.39 1.47
C ALA A 196 -11.08 -11.50 2.48
N GLU A 197 -10.59 -11.17 3.67
CA GLU A 197 -10.39 -12.14 4.76
C GLU A 197 -11.72 -12.79 5.17
N ARG A 198 -12.77 -11.98 5.40
CA ARG A 198 -14.11 -12.51 5.71
C ARG A 198 -14.67 -13.38 4.60
N LEU A 199 -14.42 -13.00 3.35
CA LEU A 199 -14.85 -13.79 2.21
C LEU A 199 -14.15 -15.15 2.19
N ALA A 200 -12.85 -15.20 2.47
CA ALA A 200 -12.10 -16.45 2.50
C ALA A 200 -12.74 -17.45 3.48
N SER A 201 -13.11 -16.99 4.68
CA SER A 201 -13.76 -17.81 5.72
C SER A 201 -15.27 -17.99 5.57
N ALA A 202 -15.93 -17.32 4.63
CA ALA A 202 -17.39 -17.40 4.49
C ALA A 202 -17.84 -18.77 3.96
N GLU A 203 -18.74 -19.42 4.70
CA GLU A 203 -19.30 -20.75 4.41
C GLU A 203 -20.81 -20.71 4.12
N ASN A 204 -21.51 -19.66 4.55
CA ASN A 204 -22.96 -19.53 4.41
C ASN A 204 -23.39 -18.17 3.84
N GLU A 205 -24.66 -18.07 3.45
CA GLU A 205 -25.23 -16.88 2.81
C GLU A 205 -25.21 -15.64 3.72
N GLU A 206 -25.38 -15.81 5.04
CA GLU A 206 -25.34 -14.70 5.99
C GLU A 206 -23.94 -14.09 6.06
N GLU A 207 -22.90 -14.92 6.11
CA GLU A 207 -21.51 -14.47 6.07
C GLU A 207 -21.17 -13.77 4.75
N LEU A 208 -21.66 -14.28 3.61
CA LEU A 208 -21.50 -13.61 2.32
C LEU A 208 -22.20 -12.24 2.27
N ALA A 209 -23.39 -12.11 2.88
CA ALA A 209 -24.05 -10.83 3.01
C ALA A 209 -23.23 -9.84 3.87
N GLN A 210 -22.57 -10.32 4.93
CA GLN A 210 -21.66 -9.48 5.75
C GLN A 210 -20.42 -9.03 4.97
N VAL A 211 -19.90 -9.84 4.05
CA VAL A 211 -18.85 -9.41 3.11
C VAL A 211 -19.36 -8.29 2.21
N ALA A 212 -20.56 -8.44 1.64
CA ALA A 212 -21.17 -7.41 0.80
C ALA A 212 -21.42 -6.09 1.57
N VAL A 213 -21.85 -6.16 2.84
CA VAL A 213 -21.93 -4.99 3.74
C VAL A 213 -20.57 -4.31 3.89
N SER A 214 -19.51 -5.11 4.06
CA SER A 214 -18.14 -4.60 4.18
C SER A 214 -17.69 -3.88 2.90
N GLY A 215 -17.98 -4.46 1.72
CA GLY A 215 -17.70 -3.83 0.41
C GLY A 215 -18.49 -2.54 0.19
N ARG A 216 -19.75 -2.47 0.60
CA ARG A 216 -20.52 -1.23 0.57
C ARG A 216 -19.91 -0.16 1.48
N ARG A 217 -19.58 -0.52 2.72
CA ARG A 217 -18.93 0.40 3.67
C ARG A 217 -17.61 0.93 3.12
N TYR A 218 -16.88 0.09 2.41
CA TYR A 218 -15.68 0.48 1.70
C TYR A 218 -15.97 1.57 0.64
N LEU A 219 -16.98 1.40 -0.23
CA LEU A 219 -17.33 2.42 -1.22
C LEU A 219 -17.79 3.75 -0.59
N GLU A 220 -18.45 3.69 0.57
CA GLU A 220 -18.80 4.88 1.34
C GLU A 220 -17.54 5.61 1.84
N GLN A 221 -16.55 4.87 2.36
CA GLN A 221 -15.27 5.43 2.78
C GLN A 221 -14.47 5.99 1.60
N LEU A 222 -14.46 5.31 0.45
CA LEU A 222 -13.82 5.79 -0.77
C LEU A 222 -14.45 7.11 -1.22
N ALA A 223 -15.78 7.20 -1.20
CA ALA A 223 -16.48 8.44 -1.50
C ALA A 223 -16.16 9.54 -0.49
N ASP A 224 -16.06 9.23 0.81
CA ASP A 224 -15.66 10.20 1.84
C ASP A 224 -14.23 10.75 1.61
N ALA A 225 -13.31 9.91 1.14
CA ALA A 225 -11.94 10.30 0.82
C ALA A 225 -11.86 11.15 -0.45
N LEU A 226 -12.56 10.75 -1.51
CA LEU A 226 -12.51 11.41 -2.82
C LEU A 226 -13.35 12.68 -2.90
N PHE A 227 -14.52 12.65 -2.28
CA PHE A 227 -15.51 13.72 -2.37
C PHE A 227 -16.30 13.79 -1.05
N PRO A 228 -15.76 14.49 -0.04
CA PRO A 228 -16.38 14.59 1.28
C PRO A 228 -17.85 15.02 1.21
N PRO A 229 -18.70 14.53 2.12
CA PRO A 229 -20.13 14.83 2.07
C PRO A 229 -20.40 16.32 2.28
N THR A 230 -21.36 16.84 1.53
CA THR A 230 -21.75 18.26 1.55
C THR A 230 -23.27 18.39 1.37
N ASP A 231 -23.84 19.44 1.95
CA ASP A 231 -25.26 19.79 1.78
C ASP A 231 -25.55 20.42 0.42
N ALA A 232 -24.52 20.71 -0.38
CA ALA A 232 -24.66 21.24 -1.72
C ALA A 232 -25.30 20.22 -2.67
N LEU A 233 -26.08 20.74 -3.62
CA LEU A 233 -26.59 19.97 -4.75
C LEU A 233 -25.68 20.18 -5.96
N ARG A 234 -25.40 19.11 -6.70
CA ARG A 234 -24.83 19.20 -8.06
C ARG A 234 -25.94 18.93 -9.06
N GLY A 235 -26.48 20.00 -9.63
CA GLY A 235 -27.72 19.95 -10.41
C GLY A 235 -28.89 19.45 -9.56
N LYS A 236 -29.41 18.26 -9.86
CA LYS A 236 -30.48 17.59 -9.08
C LYS A 236 -29.97 16.52 -8.12
N ARG A 237 -28.67 16.22 -8.11
CA ARG A 237 -28.08 15.15 -7.30
C ARG A 237 -27.70 15.67 -5.92
N LYS A 238 -28.10 14.91 -4.89
CA LYS A 238 -27.66 15.12 -3.51
C LYS A 238 -26.25 14.58 -3.33
N LEU A 239 -25.43 15.29 -2.55
CA LEU A 239 -24.04 14.93 -2.22
C LEU A 239 -23.84 14.73 -0.71
N ASN A 240 -24.90 14.38 0.01
CA ASN A 240 -24.83 14.09 1.44
C ASN A 240 -24.16 12.73 1.71
N LYS A 241 -23.94 12.42 2.99
CA LYS A 241 -23.25 11.18 3.42
C LYS A 241 -23.82 9.90 2.81
N GLN A 242 -25.14 9.80 2.73
CA GLN A 242 -25.86 8.63 2.20
C GLN A 242 -25.75 8.49 0.68
N ALA A 243 -25.49 9.59 -0.02
CA ALA A 243 -25.41 9.64 -1.48
C ALA A 243 -23.99 9.35 -2.01
N TYR A 244 -23.30 8.36 -1.45
CA TYR A 244 -21.92 8.01 -1.82
C TYR A 244 -21.75 7.70 -3.32
N ARG A 245 -22.70 6.99 -3.95
CA ARG A 245 -22.72 6.77 -5.42
C ARG A 245 -22.64 8.10 -6.20
N ASN A 246 -23.44 9.10 -5.81
CA ASN A 246 -23.43 10.41 -6.47
C ASN A 246 -22.12 11.18 -6.22
N ARG A 247 -21.49 10.97 -5.07
CA ARG A 247 -20.21 11.61 -4.72
C ARG A 247 -19.05 11.03 -5.53
N LEU A 248 -19.03 9.71 -5.77
CA LEU A 248 -18.08 9.09 -6.70
C LEU A 248 -18.26 9.62 -8.14
N TRP A 249 -19.51 9.77 -8.59
CA TRP A 249 -19.81 10.43 -9.86
C TRP A 249 -19.31 11.88 -9.89
N ALA A 250 -19.57 12.66 -8.83
CA ALA A 250 -19.17 14.05 -8.76
C ALA A 250 -17.64 14.20 -8.85
N PHE A 251 -16.90 13.32 -8.17
CA PHE A 251 -15.44 13.27 -8.28
C PHE A 251 -14.98 13.02 -9.72
N ALA A 252 -15.56 12.02 -10.41
CA ALA A 252 -15.21 11.73 -11.80
C ALA A 252 -15.57 12.90 -12.74
N GLU A 253 -16.71 13.56 -12.52
CA GLU A 253 -17.16 14.73 -13.29
C GLU A 253 -16.17 15.90 -13.20
N ASP A 254 -15.59 16.15 -12.02
CA ASP A 254 -14.63 17.25 -11.83
C ASP A 254 -13.32 17.05 -12.60
N HIS A 255 -12.90 15.79 -12.78
CA HIS A 255 -11.63 15.45 -13.44
C HIS A 255 -11.78 15.09 -14.91
N LEU A 256 -13.00 14.88 -15.41
CA LEU A 256 -13.27 14.42 -16.78
C LEU A 256 -14.24 15.33 -17.54
N HIS A 257 -14.29 16.61 -17.19
CA HIS A 257 -15.18 17.58 -17.83
C HIS A 257 -14.97 17.65 -19.37
N ASP A 258 -13.75 17.43 -19.83
CA ASP A 258 -13.39 17.44 -21.27
C ASP A 258 -13.45 16.06 -21.94
N ASP A 259 -13.77 14.98 -21.22
CA ASP A 259 -13.90 13.62 -21.78
C ASP A 259 -15.23 12.95 -21.39
N PRO A 260 -16.34 13.32 -22.05
CA PRO A 260 -17.67 12.79 -21.75
C PRO A 260 -17.79 11.27 -21.97
N LYS A 261 -16.98 10.70 -22.87
CA LYS A 261 -17.01 9.25 -23.15
C LYS A 261 -16.40 8.49 -21.98
N ARG A 262 -15.22 8.92 -21.51
CA ARG A 262 -14.57 8.32 -20.35
C ARG A 262 -15.37 8.53 -19.08
N LEU A 263 -15.95 9.72 -18.89
CA LEU A 263 -16.89 9.99 -17.79
C LEU A 263 -18.07 9.02 -17.81
N SER A 264 -18.72 8.82 -18.96
CA SER A 264 -19.82 7.86 -19.07
C SER A 264 -19.39 6.43 -18.80
N SER A 265 -18.17 6.04 -19.18
CA SER A 265 -17.64 4.69 -18.92
C SER A 265 -17.42 4.47 -17.43
N ILE A 266 -16.72 5.39 -16.76
CA ILE A 266 -16.44 5.31 -15.32
C ILE A 266 -17.73 5.39 -14.51
N GLY A 267 -18.65 6.28 -14.90
CA GLY A 267 -19.93 6.39 -14.22
C GLY A 267 -20.80 5.13 -14.31
N LYS A 268 -20.83 4.46 -15.47
CA LYS A 268 -21.49 3.15 -15.60
C LYS A 268 -20.82 2.08 -14.72
N GLU A 269 -19.51 2.15 -14.58
CA GLU A 269 -18.76 1.23 -13.74
C GLU A 269 -19.05 1.47 -12.25
N VAL A 270 -19.09 2.73 -11.80
CA VAL A 270 -19.55 3.09 -10.45
C VAL A 270 -20.93 2.50 -10.18
N ASP A 271 -21.85 2.68 -11.11
CA ASP A 271 -23.22 2.21 -10.98
C ASP A 271 -23.29 0.68 -10.86
N ARG A 272 -22.58 -0.03 -11.76
CA ARG A 272 -22.50 -1.49 -11.79
C ARG A 272 -21.93 -2.05 -10.49
N VAL A 273 -20.79 -1.54 -10.02
CA VAL A 273 -20.13 -2.04 -8.81
C VAL A 273 -20.99 -1.80 -7.56
N VAL A 274 -21.63 -0.63 -7.47
CA VAL A 274 -22.56 -0.33 -6.37
C VAL A 274 -23.76 -1.27 -6.38
N GLU A 275 -24.31 -1.56 -7.56
CA GLU A 275 -25.47 -2.45 -7.71
C GLU A 275 -25.10 -3.91 -7.38
N GLU A 276 -23.96 -4.41 -7.84
CA GLU A 276 -23.48 -5.76 -7.53
C GLU A 276 -23.19 -5.96 -6.03
N LEU A 277 -22.56 -4.99 -5.36
CA LEU A 277 -22.35 -5.05 -3.91
C LEU A 277 -23.66 -4.98 -3.12
N ASN A 278 -24.63 -4.17 -3.56
CA ASN A 278 -25.94 -4.13 -2.93
C ASN A 278 -26.75 -5.41 -3.18
N ALA A 279 -26.61 -6.05 -4.34
CA ALA A 279 -27.25 -7.33 -4.65
C ALA A 279 -26.73 -8.44 -3.72
N GLY A 280 -25.46 -8.40 -3.32
CA GLY A 280 -24.88 -9.30 -2.32
C GLY A 280 -25.54 -9.24 -0.93
N LEU A 281 -26.30 -8.18 -0.62
CA LEU A 281 -26.99 -8.02 0.67
C LEU A 281 -28.30 -8.81 0.77
N HIS A 282 -28.86 -9.29 -0.35
CA HIS A 282 -30.24 -9.77 -0.43
C HIS A 282 -30.39 -11.30 -0.64
N ALA A 283 -29.33 -12.07 -0.33
CA ALA A 283 -29.26 -13.54 -0.26
C ALA A 283 -29.35 -14.33 -1.59
N ASP A 284 -28.70 -15.50 -1.60
CA ASP A 284 -28.34 -16.43 -2.70
C ASP A 284 -27.40 -15.90 -3.81
N GLN A 285 -26.39 -15.09 -3.44
CA GLN A 285 -25.28 -14.80 -4.36
C GLN A 285 -24.16 -15.83 -4.17
N PRO A 286 -23.66 -16.46 -5.26
CA PRO A 286 -22.49 -17.32 -5.18
C PRO A 286 -21.27 -16.58 -4.61
N LYS A 287 -20.46 -17.26 -3.80
CA LYS A 287 -19.21 -16.73 -3.21
C LYS A 287 -18.33 -16.07 -4.27
N ASP A 288 -18.20 -16.67 -5.44
CA ASP A 288 -17.44 -16.15 -6.57
C ASP A 288 -17.95 -14.81 -7.10
N ARG A 289 -19.27 -14.61 -7.10
CA ARG A 289 -19.86 -13.34 -7.52
C ARG A 289 -19.57 -12.23 -6.52
N VAL A 290 -19.64 -12.54 -5.22
CA VAL A 290 -19.25 -11.59 -4.16
C VAL A 290 -17.74 -11.28 -4.26
N ALA A 291 -16.90 -12.29 -4.49
CA ALA A 291 -15.46 -12.13 -4.71
C ALA A 291 -15.16 -11.16 -5.86
N ARG A 292 -15.82 -11.38 -7.00
CA ARG A 292 -15.69 -10.53 -8.17
C ARG A 292 -16.12 -9.09 -7.89
N SER A 293 -17.20 -8.87 -7.14
CA SER A 293 -17.64 -7.52 -6.76
C SER A 293 -16.61 -6.78 -5.89
N ILE A 294 -15.87 -7.48 -5.03
CA ILE A 294 -14.77 -6.90 -4.26
C ILE A 294 -13.58 -6.55 -5.17
N ALA A 295 -13.21 -7.44 -6.10
CA ALA A 295 -12.17 -7.16 -7.09
C ALA A 295 -12.53 -5.98 -8.01
N ASP A 296 -13.79 -5.92 -8.46
CA ASP A 296 -14.33 -4.83 -9.25
C ASP A 296 -14.28 -3.50 -8.48
N ALA A 297 -14.59 -3.51 -7.18
CA ALA A 297 -14.46 -2.32 -6.32
C ALA A 297 -13.00 -1.84 -6.21
N ALA A 298 -12.04 -2.75 -6.16
CA ALA A 298 -10.62 -2.43 -6.16
C ALA A 298 -10.17 -1.78 -7.48
N LEU A 299 -10.58 -2.35 -8.61
CA LEU A 299 -10.30 -1.82 -9.95
C LEU A 299 -10.95 -0.45 -10.17
N LEU A 300 -12.21 -0.30 -9.76
CA LEU A 300 -12.88 0.99 -9.78
C LEU A 300 -12.12 2.02 -8.94
N THR A 301 -11.63 1.60 -7.77
CA THR A 301 -10.81 2.46 -6.92
C THR A 301 -9.57 2.91 -7.65
N ALA A 302 -8.73 2.01 -8.16
CA ALA A 302 -7.54 2.40 -8.91
C ALA A 302 -7.87 3.31 -10.11
N THR A 303 -8.98 3.05 -10.80
CA THR A 303 -9.45 3.88 -11.91
C THR A 303 -9.79 5.30 -11.48
N LEU A 304 -10.53 5.46 -10.36
CA LEU A 304 -10.87 6.76 -9.81
C LEU A 304 -9.61 7.46 -9.30
N LEU A 305 -8.74 6.74 -8.59
CA LEU A 305 -7.55 7.34 -8.01
C LEU A 305 -6.55 7.80 -9.09
N ALA A 306 -6.53 7.15 -10.26
CA ALA A 306 -5.75 7.58 -11.41
C ALA A 306 -6.22 8.90 -12.05
N LEU A 307 -7.42 9.40 -11.72
CA LEU A 307 -7.91 10.70 -12.19
C LEU A 307 -7.22 11.87 -11.51
N ASP A 308 -6.76 11.70 -10.27
CA ASP A 308 -5.97 12.69 -9.54
C ASP A 308 -4.93 12.04 -8.62
N PRO A 309 -3.83 11.52 -9.20
CA PRO A 309 -2.80 10.82 -8.43
C PRO A 309 -2.16 11.67 -7.33
N ASN A 310 -2.14 13.00 -7.49
CA ASN A 310 -1.42 13.92 -6.60
C ASN A 310 -2.21 14.24 -5.33
N THR A 311 -3.52 14.51 -5.44
CA THR A 311 -4.36 14.78 -4.27
C THR A 311 -4.48 13.57 -3.35
N ILE A 312 -4.38 12.36 -3.93
CA ILE A 312 -4.58 11.10 -3.22
C ILE A 312 -3.31 10.62 -2.52
N ARG A 313 -2.12 10.89 -3.08
CA ARG A 313 -0.82 10.61 -2.44
C ARG A 313 -0.50 11.54 -1.27
N ASN A 314 -1.50 12.23 -0.71
CA ASN A 314 -1.33 13.00 0.51
C ASN A 314 -1.11 12.05 1.69
N GLY A 315 0.17 11.76 1.98
CA GLY A 315 0.64 10.88 3.04
C GLY A 315 0.27 11.30 4.46
N TYR A 316 -0.56 12.32 4.65
CA TYR A 316 -1.11 12.72 5.95
C TYR A 316 -2.55 12.27 6.16
N LEU A 317 -3.35 12.14 5.08
CA LEU A 317 -4.79 11.89 5.18
C LEU A 317 -5.12 10.55 5.86
N ALA A 318 -4.37 9.50 5.52
CA ALA A 318 -4.57 8.17 6.11
C ALA A 318 -4.29 8.16 7.63
N TYR A 319 -3.42 9.05 8.10
CA TYR A 319 -2.88 9.07 9.47
C TYR A 319 -3.44 10.21 10.32
N MET A 320 -4.46 10.93 9.85
CA MET A 320 -5.02 12.11 10.54
C MET A 320 -5.47 11.81 11.98
N ASP A 321 -6.02 10.62 12.23
CA ASP A 321 -6.48 10.24 13.57
C ASP A 321 -5.29 10.03 14.53
N SER A 322 -4.23 9.36 14.08
CA SER A 322 -2.96 9.19 14.81
C SER A 322 -2.29 10.54 15.06
N LEU A 323 -2.20 11.39 14.03
CA LEU A 323 -1.68 12.75 14.12
C LEU A 323 -2.43 13.59 15.17
N ARG A 324 -3.77 13.59 15.13
CA ARG A 324 -4.61 14.32 16.09
C ARG A 324 -4.40 13.82 17.53
N THR A 325 -4.30 12.50 17.69
CA THR A 325 -4.09 11.88 18.99
C THR A 325 -2.73 12.31 19.56
N PHE A 326 -1.66 12.17 18.77
CA PHE A 326 -0.31 12.55 19.15
C PHE A 326 -0.21 14.04 19.55
N VAL A 327 -0.79 14.94 18.74
CA VAL A 327 -0.83 16.39 19.06
C VAL A 327 -1.62 16.65 20.35
N GLY A 328 -2.73 15.94 20.56
CA GLY A 328 -3.53 16.03 21.77
C GLY A 328 -2.75 15.62 23.03
N GLU A 329 -1.99 14.54 22.94
CA GLU A 329 -1.12 14.04 24.02
C GLU A 329 0.00 15.02 24.35
N LEU A 330 0.69 15.56 23.34
CA LEU A 330 1.72 16.59 23.52
C LEU A 330 1.16 17.84 24.19
N ALA A 331 -0.03 18.30 23.77
CA ALA A 331 -0.67 19.45 24.37
C ALA A 331 -1.04 19.21 25.85
N ALA A 332 -1.46 18.00 26.20
CA ALA A 332 -1.75 17.62 27.58
C ALA A 332 -0.47 17.60 28.45
N GLN A 333 0.63 17.04 27.93
CA GLN A 333 1.92 17.01 28.61
C GLN A 333 2.48 18.42 28.85
N SER A 334 2.41 19.30 27.85
CA SER A 334 2.84 20.70 27.97
C SER A 334 2.04 21.47 29.03
N ARG A 335 0.72 21.24 29.11
CA ARG A 335 -0.13 21.85 30.15
C ARG A 335 0.20 21.34 31.55
N ALA A 336 0.47 20.05 31.71
CA ALA A 336 0.86 19.48 33.00
C ALA A 336 2.21 20.03 33.49
N ALA A 337 3.18 20.21 32.58
CA ALA A 337 4.47 20.82 32.88
C ALA A 337 4.36 22.30 33.30
N ASN A 338 3.45 23.06 32.69
CA ASN A 338 3.23 24.47 33.03
C ASN A 338 2.39 24.70 34.30
N GLN A 339 1.70 23.67 34.82
CA GLN A 339 0.96 23.73 36.09
C GLN A 339 1.79 23.28 37.30
N SER A 340 2.99 22.74 37.05
CA SER A 340 3.92 22.26 38.07
C SER A 340 5.11 23.20 38.33
N VAL A 341 5.06 24.42 37.79
CA VAL A 341 5.97 25.56 38.02
C VAL A 341 5.24 26.66 38.77
#